data_AF-A0A975LJQ5-F1
#
_entry.id   AF-A0A975LJQ5-F1
#
_cell.length_a   1.000
_cell.length_b   1.000
_cell.length_c   1.000
_cell.angle_alpha   90.00
_cell.angle_beta   90.00
_cell.angle_gamma   90.00
#
_symmetry.space_group_name_H-M   'P 1'
#
loop_
_entity.id
_entity.type
_entity.pdbx_description
1 polymer ?
#
loop_
_entity_poly.entity_id
_entity_poly.type
_entity_poly.pdbx_seq_one_letter_code
_entity_poly.pdbx_strand_id
1 'polypeptide(L)'
;MHGGFYKELPNVVIIDGLEYTKSNSRLRYNAEYHENYKNHWTTEELCYMCSMWDSRKKADIALALGRTHGSVLTMAYQLRKKGKFEYYKKLGKQM
;
A
#
# COMPACT_ATOMS: atom_id res chain seq x y z
N MET A 1 23.69 17.48 31.06
CA MET A 1 22.24 17.18 31.10
C MET A 1 21.90 16.33 29.89
N HIS A 2 21.54 15.06 30.08
CA HIS A 2 21.10 14.19 28.99
C HIS A 2 19.67 14.57 28.58
N GLY A 3 19.56 15.53 27.66
CA GLY A 3 18.31 15.84 26.99
C GLY A 3 17.98 14.71 26.02
N GLY A 4 17.03 13.85 26.39
CA GLY A 4 16.49 12.84 25.50
C GLY A 4 15.99 13.48 24.20
N PHE A 5 16.32 12.84 23.07
CA PHE A 5 15.91 13.25 21.74
C PHE A 5 14.38 13.29 21.62
N TYR A 6 13.81 14.49 21.54
CA TYR A 6 12.45 14.68 21.02
C TYR A 6 12.55 15.08 19.55
N LYS A 7 11.99 14.26 18.66
CA LYS A 7 11.72 14.65 17.27
C LYS A 7 10.22 14.72 17.10
N GLU A 8 9.63 15.88 17.39
CA GLU A 8 8.27 16.19 16.95
C GLU A 8 8.28 16.25 15.43
N LEU A 9 7.90 15.15 14.76
CA LEU A 9 7.66 15.17 13.33
C LEU A 9 6.22 15.65 13.11
N PRO A 10 6.00 16.85 12.53
CA PRO A 10 4.67 17.23 12.10
C PRO A 10 4.18 16.18 11.08
N ASN A 11 2.89 15.85 11.14
CA ASN A 11 2.18 14.96 10.21
C ASN A 11 2.10 13.46 10.55
N VAL A 12 2.30 13.05 11.81
CA VAL A 12 2.07 11.66 12.25
C VAL A 12 0.98 11.58 13.30
N VAL A 13 0.17 10.52 13.25
CA VAL A 13 -0.81 10.11 14.27
C VAL A 13 -0.50 8.66 14.63
N ILE A 14 -0.39 8.35 15.91
CA ILE A 14 -0.15 6.98 16.39
C ILE A 14 -1.49 6.37 16.81
N ILE A 15 -1.81 5.20 16.26
CA ILE A 15 -3.01 4.43 16.61
C ILE A 15 -2.55 2.99 16.83
N ASP A 16 -2.81 2.42 18.01
CA ASP A 16 -2.43 1.05 18.38
C ASP A 16 -0.93 0.72 18.15
N GLY A 17 -0.06 1.69 18.43
CA GLY A 17 1.39 1.55 18.23
C GLY A 17 1.85 1.68 16.77
N LEU A 18 0.94 1.92 15.83
CA LEU A 18 1.23 2.11 14.42
C LEU A 18 1.22 3.58 14.02
N GLU A 19 2.22 3.97 13.23
CA GLU A 19 2.34 5.34 12.73
C GLU A 19 1.51 5.55 11.44
N TYR A 20 0.61 6.52 11.47
CA TYR A 20 -0.20 6.95 10.33
C TYR A 20 0.16 8.37 9.93
N THR A 21 0.10 8.65 8.62
CA THR A 21 0.26 10.01 8.10
C THR A 21 -1.00 10.83 8.40
N LYS A 22 -0.87 11.95 9.11
CA LYS A 22 -2.00 12.80 9.54
C LYS A 22 -2.87 13.30 8.39
N SER A 23 -2.28 13.60 7.23
CA SER A 23 -2.98 14.23 6.11
C SER A 23 -3.89 13.29 5.31
N ASN A 24 -3.62 11.98 5.33
CA ASN A 24 -4.33 11.00 4.50
C ASN A 24 -4.62 9.68 5.23
N SER A 25 -4.33 9.62 6.52
CA SER A 25 -4.50 8.46 7.41
C SER A 25 -3.92 7.17 6.85
N ARG A 26 -2.83 7.25 6.07
CA ARG A 26 -2.14 6.07 5.54
C ARG A 26 -1.12 5.57 6.55
N LEU A 27 -1.13 4.25 6.79
CA LEU A 27 -0.08 3.57 7.53
C LEU A 27 1.27 3.89 6.89
N ARG A 28 2.21 4.40 7.70
CA ARG A 28 3.60 4.60 7.29
C ARG A 28 4.29 3.24 7.15
N TYR A 29 5.45 3.22 6.50
CA TYR A 29 6.21 1.98 6.37
C TYR A 29 6.47 1.35 7.74
N ASN A 30 5.89 0.18 7.95
CA ASN A 30 6.19 -0.76 9.01
C ASN A 30 6.69 -2.08 8.37
N ALA A 31 7.81 -2.62 8.84
CA ALA A 31 8.43 -3.84 8.29
C ALA A 31 7.58 -5.11 8.49
N GLU A 32 6.80 -5.18 9.57
CA GLU A 32 5.90 -6.30 9.88
C GLU A 32 4.74 -6.39 8.88
N TYR A 33 4.22 -5.25 8.44
CA TYR A 33 3.07 -5.18 7.53
C TYR A 33 3.44 -4.94 6.07
N HIS A 34 4.72 -4.66 5.77
CA HIS A 34 5.20 -4.39 4.42
C HIS A 34 6.40 -5.26 4.05
N GLU A 35 6.27 -6.57 4.23
CA GLU A 35 7.29 -7.56 3.85
C GLU A 35 7.71 -7.47 2.37
N ASN A 36 6.81 -7.01 1.48
CA ASN A 36 7.07 -6.82 0.04
C ASN A 36 7.52 -5.39 -0.32
N TYR A 37 8.09 -4.66 0.63
CA TYR A 37 8.63 -3.34 0.38
C TYR A 37 9.82 -3.40 -0.59
N LYS A 38 9.77 -2.59 -1.65
CA LYS A 38 10.75 -2.52 -2.75
C LYS A 38 10.91 -3.78 -3.61
N ASN A 39 10.16 -4.86 -3.34
CA ASN A 39 10.15 -6.04 -4.20
C ASN A 39 9.44 -5.76 -5.53
N HIS A 40 9.86 -6.46 -6.59
CA HIS A 40 9.19 -6.47 -7.89
C HIS A 40 7.74 -6.94 -7.75
N TRP A 41 6.86 -6.43 -8.60
CA TRP A 41 5.46 -6.87 -8.66
C TRP A 41 5.34 -8.15 -9.48
N THR A 42 4.73 -9.18 -8.90
CA THR A 42 4.41 -10.41 -9.62
C THR A 42 3.09 -10.28 -10.36
N THR A 43 2.86 -11.18 -11.33
CA THR A 43 1.61 -11.21 -12.08
C THR A 43 0.41 -11.47 -11.17
N GLU A 44 0.57 -12.36 -10.19
CA GLU A 44 -0.46 -12.73 -9.20
C GLU A 44 -0.84 -11.53 -8.34
N GLU A 45 0.15 -10.76 -7.86
CA GLU A 45 -0.11 -9.54 -7.09
C GLU A 45 -0.85 -8.49 -7.92
N LEU A 46 -0.45 -8.29 -9.19
CA LEU A 46 -1.13 -7.36 -10.09
C LEU A 46 -2.57 -7.82 -10.37
N CYS A 47 -2.78 -9.13 -10.56
CA CYS A 47 -4.10 -9.71 -10.75
C CYS A 47 -4.98 -9.50 -9.53
N TYR A 48 -4.50 -9.86 -8.34
CA TYR A 48 -5.22 -9.66 -7.07
C TYR A 48 -5.54 -8.18 -6.83
N MET A 49 -4.55 -7.29 -6.99
CA MET A 49 -4.73 -5.85 -6.80
C MET A 49 -5.84 -5.31 -7.72
N CYS A 50 -5.80 -5.68 -9.00
CA CYS A 50 -6.73 -5.20 -10.01
C CYS A 50 -8.13 -5.82 -9.86
N SER A 51 -8.24 -7.10 -9.52
CA SER A 51 -9.52 -7.80 -9.35
C SER A 51 -10.29 -7.32 -8.12
N MET A 52 -9.59 -7.02 -7.03
CA MET A 52 -10.17 -6.52 -5.77
C MET A 52 -10.42 -5.00 -5.77
N TRP A 53 -10.03 -4.30 -6.84
CA TRP A 53 -10.00 -2.83 -6.86
C TRP A 53 -11.37 -2.20 -6.62
N ASP A 54 -12.47 -2.79 -7.06
CA ASP A 54 -13.79 -2.18 -6.87
C ASP A 54 -14.49 -2.65 -5.59
N SER A 55 -14.04 -3.77 -5.00
CA SER A 55 -14.71 -4.43 -3.87
C SER A 55 -14.04 -4.18 -2.51
N ARG A 56 -12.74 -3.83 -2.47
CA ARG A 56 -11.98 -3.63 -1.23
C ARG A 56 -11.43 -2.23 -1.09
N LYS A 57 -11.20 -1.81 0.17
CA LYS A 57 -10.44 -0.57 0.43
C LYS A 57 -9.00 -0.79 -0.03
N LYS A 58 -8.38 0.26 -0.55
CA LYS A 58 -7.02 0.18 -1.10
C LYS A 58 -5.97 -0.06 0.00
N ALA A 59 -6.27 0.37 1.23
CA ALA A 59 -5.50 0.01 2.41
C ALA A 59 -5.53 -1.51 2.66
N ASP A 60 -6.71 -2.14 2.59
CA ASP A 60 -6.85 -3.59 2.79
C ASP A 60 -6.13 -4.40 1.70
N ILE A 61 -6.22 -3.94 0.44
CA ILE A 61 -5.45 -4.54 -0.67
C ILE A 61 -3.95 -4.43 -0.42
N ALA A 62 -3.49 -3.26 0.03
CA ALA A 62 -2.08 -3.02 0.33
C ALA A 62 -1.57 -3.94 1.45
N LEU A 63 -2.36 -4.06 2.52
CA LEU A 63 -2.06 -4.93 3.65
C LEU A 63 -2.00 -6.41 3.22
N ALA A 64 -2.98 -6.87 2.44
CA ALA A 64 -3.01 -8.24 1.93
C ALA A 64 -1.82 -8.59 1.02
N LEU A 65 -1.23 -7.59 0.35
CA LEU A 65 -0.05 -7.76 -0.51
C LEU A 65 1.27 -7.53 0.23
N GLY A 66 1.25 -7.17 1.52
CA GLY A 66 2.46 -6.76 2.23
C GLY A 66 3.12 -5.53 1.59
N ARG A 67 2.33 -4.61 1.02
CA ARG A 67 2.81 -3.43 0.28
C ARG A 67 2.25 -2.15 0.87
N THR A 68 2.96 -1.04 0.69
CA THR A 68 2.47 0.25 1.15
C THR A 68 1.25 0.70 0.33
N HIS A 69 0.30 1.37 0.98
CA HIS A 69 -0.86 1.94 0.29
C HIS A 69 -0.43 2.87 -0.86
N GLY A 70 0.63 3.66 -0.67
CA GLY A 70 1.22 4.48 -1.73
C GLY A 70 1.66 3.66 -2.95
N SER A 71 2.39 2.55 -2.74
CA SER A 71 2.85 1.71 -3.86
C SER A 71 1.71 1.08 -4.66
N VAL A 72 0.62 0.66 -3.99
CA VAL A 72 -0.59 0.13 -4.67
C VAL A 72 -1.23 1.20 -5.57
N LEU A 73 -1.41 2.42 -5.05
CA LEU A 73 -1.99 3.51 -5.83
C LEU A 73 -1.11 3.90 -7.03
N THR A 74 0.20 3.99 -6.81
CA THR A 74 1.17 4.27 -7.88
C THR A 74 1.16 3.18 -8.95
N MET A 75 1.13 1.90 -8.56
CA MET A 75 1.11 0.80 -9.52
C MET A 75 -0.19 0.79 -10.33
N ALA A 76 -1.35 0.96 -9.69
CA ALA A 76 -2.62 1.06 -10.40
C ALA A 76 -2.65 2.23 -11.39
N TYR A 77 -2.11 3.39 -11.01
CA TYR A 77 -1.94 4.53 -11.93
C TYR A 77 -1.05 4.16 -13.13
N GLN A 78 0.10 3.51 -12.90
CA GLN A 78 1.00 3.08 -13.98
C GLN A 78 0.33 2.06 -14.91
N LEU A 79 -0.43 1.11 -14.38
CA LEU A 79 -1.18 0.13 -15.18
C LEU A 79 -2.26 0.80 -16.03
N ARG A 80 -3.00 1.77 -15.46
CA ARG A 80 -4.02 2.53 -16.21
C ARG A 80 -3.38 3.33 -17.33
N LYS A 81 -2.26 4.01 -17.05
CA LYS A 81 -1.48 4.74 -18.07
C LYS A 81 -0.99 3.83 -19.19
N LYS A 82 -0.68 2.57 -18.89
CA LYS A 82 -0.24 1.55 -19.86
C LYS A 82 -1.39 0.76 -20.51
N GLY A 83 -2.66 1.03 -20.16
CA GLY A 83 -3.82 0.25 -20.64
C GLY A 83 -3.88 -1.19 -20.11
N LYS A 84 -3.07 -1.56 -19.10
CA LYS A 84 -2.97 -2.93 -18.57
C LYS A 84 -3.84 -3.21 -17.35
N PHE A 85 -4.50 -2.19 -16.79
CA PHE A 85 -5.28 -2.35 -15.56
C PHE A 85 -6.45 -3.33 -15.73
N GLU A 86 -7.26 -3.15 -16.77
CA GLU A 86 -8.40 -4.04 -17.04
C GLU A 86 -7.95 -5.45 -17.47
N TYR A 87 -6.79 -5.57 -18.12
CA TYR A 87 -6.19 -6.87 -18.46
C TYR A 87 -5.94 -7.70 -17.20
N TYR A 88 -5.22 -7.17 -16.22
CA TYR A 88 -4.95 -7.89 -14.96
C TYR A 88 -6.21 -8.08 -14.11
N LYS A 89 -7.15 -7.13 -14.15
CA LYS A 89 -8.44 -7.26 -13.48
C LYS A 89 -9.26 -8.43 -14.01
N LYS A 90 -9.29 -8.63 -15.33
CA LYS A 90 -9.97 -9.76 -15.95
C LYS A 90 -9.23 -11.07 -15.63
N LEU A 91 -7.91 -11.08 -15.77
CA LEU A 91 -7.09 -12.26 -15.49
C LEU A 91 -7.27 -12.76 -14.05
N GLY A 92 -7.22 -11.85 -13.07
CA GLY A 92 -7.40 -12.20 -11.66
C GLY A 92 -8.82 -12.62 -11.25
N LYS A 93 -9.84 -12.44 -12.10
CA LYS A 93 -11.19 -12.99 -11.87
C LYS A 93 -11.35 -14.42 -12.37
N GLN A 94 -10.37 -14.92 -13.12
CA GLN A 94 -10.37 -16.26 -13.72
C GLN A 94 -9.42 -17.22 -13.00
N MET A 95 -8.67 -16.71 -12.01
CA MET A 95 -7.82 -17.46 -11.09
C MET A 95 -8.61 -17.86 -9.86
#